data_AF-A0A3D1F7J6-F1
#
_entry.id   AF-A0A3D1F7J6-F1
#
_cell.length_a   1.000
_cell.length_b   1.000
_cell.length_c   1.000
_cell.angle_alpha   90.00
_cell.angle_beta   90.00
_cell.angle_gamma   90.00
#
_symmetry.space_group_name_H-M   'P 1'
#
loop_
_entity.id
_entity.type
_entity.pdbx_description
1 polymer ?
#
loop_
_entity_poly.entity_id
_entity_poly.type
_entity_poly.pdbx_seq_one_letter_code
_entity_poly.pdbx_strand_id
1 'polypeptide(L)' 'IASNVTSLPEIIGDAGVLVNPTDVENWAGAISRLLTDKELRESMRQRSLEQAKSFTWEKTVRETLGIYNKLLS' A
#
# COMPACT_ATOMS: atom_id res chain seq x y z
N ILE A 1 3.99 -7.10 2.27
CA ILE A 1 2.95 -8.14 2.08
C ILE A 1 1.81 -7.78 3.01
N ALA A 2 0.57 -7.80 2.55
CA ALA A 2 -0.61 -7.56 3.39
C ALA A 2 -1.80 -8.39 2.90
N SER A 3 -2.92 -8.35 3.64
CA SER A 3 -4.14 -9.02 3.18
C SER A 3 -4.79 -8.26 2.01
N ASN A 4 -5.51 -8.99 1.16
CA ASN A 4 -6.20 -8.46 -0.02
C ASN A 4 -7.64 -7.98 0.27
N VAL A 5 -7.94 -7.65 1.53
CA VAL A 5 -9.28 -7.25 1.97
C VAL A 5 -9.27 -5.83 2.55
N THR A 6 -10.44 -5.22 2.63
CA THR A 6 -10.69 -3.88 3.19
C THR A 6 -9.92 -2.78 2.47
N SER A 7 -9.25 -1.88 3.20
CA SER A 7 -8.54 -0.73 2.65
C SER A 7 -7.15 -1.07 2.10
N LEU A 8 -6.61 -2.26 2.42
CA LEU A 8 -5.24 -2.61 2.03
C LEU A 8 -5.02 -2.70 0.51
N PRO A 9 -5.95 -3.24 -0.31
CA PRO A 9 -5.82 -3.20 -1.75
C PRO A 9 -5.72 -1.79 -2.34
N GLU A 10 -6.49 -0.84 -1.78
CA GLU A 10 -6.48 0.56 -2.20
C GLU A 10 -5.15 1.24 -1.87
N ILE A 11 -4.62 1.02 -0.66
CA ILE A 11 -3.39 1.64 -0.20
C ILE A 11 -2.15 1.03 -0.86
N ILE A 12 -2.10 -0.30 -0.97
CA ILE A 12 -0.93 -1.01 -1.48
C ILE A 12 -0.88 -0.98 -3.00
N GLY A 13 -2.03 -1.06 -3.67
CA GLY A 13 -2.11 -1.10 -5.13
C GLY A 13 -1.17 -2.14 -5.72
N ASP A 14 -0.29 -1.69 -6.60
CA ASP A 14 0.70 -2.52 -7.29
C ASP A 14 2.06 -2.56 -6.55
N ALA A 15 2.22 -1.78 -5.47
CA ALA A 15 3.48 -1.56 -4.77
C ALA A 15 3.85 -2.64 -3.73
N GLY A 16 3.05 -3.71 -3.63
CA GLY A 16 3.30 -4.81 -2.72
C GLY A 16 2.55 -6.09 -3.10
N VAL A 17 2.70 -7.12 -2.28
CA VAL A 17 1.99 -8.40 -2.44
C VAL A 17 0.74 -8.39 -1.56
N LEU A 18 -0.41 -8.65 -2.18
CA LEU A 18 -1.70 -8.82 -1.52
C LEU A 18 -2.05 -10.32 -1.49
N VAL A 19 -2.42 -10.84 -0.32
CA VAL A 19 -2.69 -12.27 -0.11
C VAL A 19 -4.06 -12.44 0.56
N ASN A 20 -4.78 -13.52 0.24
CA ASN A 20 -5.99 -13.84 0.99
C ASN A 20 -5.64 -14.05 2.49
N PRO A 21 -6.33 -13.39 3.44
CA PRO A 21 -5.98 -13.45 4.86
C PRO A 21 -6.00 -14.86 5.45
N THR A 22 -6.77 -15.79 4.88
CA THR A 22 -6.87 -17.18 5.39
C THR A 22 -6.00 -18.18 4.63
N ASP A 23 -5.20 -17.72 3.66
CA ASP A 23 -4.40 -18.57 2.78
C ASP A 23 -2.94 -18.64 3.23
N VAL A 24 -2.69 -19.50 4.23
CA VAL A 24 -1.38 -19.64 4.88
C VAL A 24 -0.26 -19.97 3.90
N GLU A 25 -0.54 -20.81 2.90
CA GLU A 25 0.46 -21.24 1.91
C GLU A 25 0.92 -20.06 1.04
N ASN A 26 -0.01 -19.23 0.55
CA ASN A 26 0.36 -18.05 -0.21
C ASN A 26 1.07 -16.99 0.63
N TRP A 27 0.78 -16.88 1.93
CA TRP A 27 1.55 -16.03 2.83
C TRP A 27 3.00 -16.51 2.96
N ALA A 28 3.19 -17.80 3.25
CA ALA A 28 4.52 -18.38 3.36
C ALA A 28 5.31 -18.24 2.05
N GLY A 29 4.67 -18.52 0.91
CA GLY A 29 5.25 -18.36 -0.42
C GLY A 29 5.66 -16.92 -0.73
N ALA A 30 4.80 -15.94 -0.43
CA ALA A 30 5.09 -14.52 -0.64
C ALA A 30 6.27 -14.04 0.22
N ILE A 31 6.31 -14.45 1.50
CA ILE A 31 7.40 -14.11 2.42
C ILE A 31 8.70 -14.74 1.92
N SER A 32 8.68 -16.05 1.64
CA SER A 32 9.85 -16.79 1.16
C SER A 32 10.42 -16.15 -0.12
N ARG A 33 9.56 -15.90 -1.10
CA ARG A 33 9.95 -15.28 -2.38
C ARG A 33 10.62 -13.93 -2.17
N LEU A 34 10.08 -13.05 -1.32
CA LEU A 34 10.67 -11.74 -1.04
C LEU A 34 12.01 -11.82 -0.29
N LEU A 35 12.23 -12.87 0.50
CA LEU A 35 13.50 -13.10 1.19
C LEU A 35 14.57 -13.61 0.23
N THR A 36 14.21 -14.50 -0.70
CA THR A 36 15.17 -15.16 -1.60
C THR A 36 15.42 -14.41 -2.92
N ASP A 37 14.43 -13.67 -3.41
CA ASP A 37 14.51 -12.92 -4.67
C ASP A 37 14.90 -11.45 -4.40
N LYS A 38 16.19 -11.14 -4.57
CA LYS A 38 16.73 -9.80 -4.32
C LYS A 38 16.22 -8.76 -5.32
N GLU A 39 16.03 -9.13 -6.58
CA GLU A 39 15.59 -8.21 -7.63
C GLU A 39 14.13 -7.81 -7.41
N LEU A 40 13.27 -8.79 -7.12
CA LEU A 40 11.89 -8.54 -6.76
C LEU A 40 11.78 -7.64 -5.53
N ARG A 41 12.59 -7.92 -4.49
CA ARG A 41 12.59 -7.13 -3.26
C ARG A 41 13.00 -5.68 -3.52
N GLU A 42 14.03 -5.44 -4.32
CA GLU A 42 14.47 -4.07 -4.63
C GLU A 42 13.42 -3.33 -5.49
N SER A 43 12.85 -4.00 -6.49
CA SER A 43 11.76 -3.45 -7.30
C SER A 43 10.55 -3.05 -6.43
N MET A 44 10.12 -3.95 -5.53
CA MET A 44 9.02 -3.65 -4.60
C MET A 44 9.38 -2.54 -3.62
N ARG A 45 10.63 -2.47 -3.13
CA ARG A 45 11.08 -1.37 -2.27
C ARG A 45 10.88 -0.03 -2.97
N GLN A 46 11.37 0.12 -4.20
CA GLN A 46 11.21 1.36 -4.97
C GLN A 46 9.74 1.73 -5.16
N ARG A 47 8.91 0.78 -5.60
CA ARG A 47 7.47 1.02 -5.83
C ARG A 47 6.74 1.39 -4.54
N SER A 48 7.05 0.72 -3.43
CA SER A 48 6.45 1.03 -2.13
C SER A 48 6.81 2.42 -1.62
N LEU A 49 8.05 2.86 -1.82
CA LEU A 49 8.49 4.21 -1.49
C LEU A 49 7.81 5.26 -2.37
N GLU A 50 7.62 4.97 -3.65
CA GLU A 50 6.87 5.86 -4.55
C GLU A 50 5.39 5.95 -4.16
N GLN A 51 4.74 4.82 -3.90
CA GLN A 51 3.35 4.77 -3.44
C GLN A 51 3.13 5.57 -2.15
N ALA A 52 4.05 5.44 -1.19
CA ALA A 52 3.98 6.16 0.08
C ALA A 52 3.95 7.69 -0.09
N LYS A 53 4.59 8.24 -1.14
CA LYS A 53 4.56 9.69 -1.42
C LYS A 53 3.16 10.21 -1.76
N SER A 54 2.22 9.34 -2.14
CA SER A 54 0.83 9.72 -2.42
C SER A 54 -0.01 9.96 -1.17
N PHE A 55 0.49 9.56 0.01
CA PHE A 55 -0.22 9.60 1.30
C PHE A 55 0.53 10.50 2.30
N THR A 56 0.45 11.81 2.09
CA THR A 56 1.08 12.79 2.99
C THR A 56 0.06 13.52 3.86
N TRP A 57 0.49 13.96 5.04
CA TRP A 57 -0.36 14.76 5.93
C TRP A 57 -0.77 16.10 5.30
N GLU A 58 0.12 16.73 4.54
CA GLU A 58 -0.16 17.98 3.84
C GLU A 58 -1.29 17.80 2.82
N LYS A 59 -1.33 16.66 2.13
CA LYS A 59 -2.43 16.32 1.22
C LYS A 59 -3.73 16.14 1.99
N THR A 60 -3.72 15.34 3.06
CA THR A 60 -4.89 15.12 3.93
C THR A 60 -5.46 16.44 4.46
N VAL A 61 -4.61 17.32 5.00
CA VAL A 61 -5.02 18.62 5.55
C VAL A 61 -5.62 19.50 4.45
N ARG A 62 -4.95 19.63 3.30
CA ARG A 62 -5.41 20.44 2.18
C ARG A 62 -6.76 19.97 1.66
N GLU A 63 -6.94 18.67 1.48
CA GLU A 63 -8.19 18.09 0.96
C GLU A 63 -9.33 18.24 1.97
N THR A 64 -9.06 17.99 3.25
CA THR A 64 -10.06 18.12 4.33
C THR A 64 -10.53 19.57 4.49
N LEU A 65 -9.60 20.54 4.57
CA LEU A 65 -9.93 21.96 4.65
C LEU A 65 -10.66 22.45 3.39
N GLY A 66 -10.29 21.93 2.22
CA GLY A 66 -10.96 22.22 0.96
C GLY A 66 -12.46 21.87 0.99
N ILE A 67 -12.84 20.78 1.67
CA ILE A 67 -14.25 20.42 1.86
C ILE A 67 -14.92 21.35 2.87
N TYR A 68 -14.30 21.63 4.02
CA TYR A 68 -14.86 22.56 5.00
C TYR A 68 -15.12 23.96 4.42
N ASN A 69 -14.18 24.49 3.65
CA ASN A 69 -14.35 25.79 3.01
C ASN A 69 -15.50 25.81 1.99
N LYS A 70 -15.71 24.71 1.24
CA LYS A 70 -16.84 24.58 0.30
C LYS A 70 -18.20 24.51 0.97
N LEU A 71 -18.26 24.00 2.20
CA LEU A 71 -19.51 23.86 2.96
C LEU A 71 -19.88 25.15 3.73
N LEU A 72 -18.89 26.01 4.01
CA LEU A 72 -19.07 27.27 4.76
C LEU A 72 -19.20 28.51 3.87
N SER A 73 -18.99 28.37 2.56
CA SER A 73 -19.21 29.41 1.53
C SER A 73 -20.61 29.36 0.96
#